data_AF-A0A3Q0NBQ4-F1
#
_entry.id   AF-A0A3Q0NBQ4-F1
#
_cell.length_a   1.000
_cell.length_b   1.000
_cell.length_c   1.000
_cell.angle_alpha   90.00
_cell.angle_beta   90.00
_cell.angle_gamma   90.00
#
_symmetry.space_group_name_H-M   'P 1'
#
loop_
_entity.id
_entity.type
_entity.pdbx_description
1 polymer ?
#
loop_
_entity_poly.entity_id
_entity_poly.type
_entity_poly.pdbx_seq_one_letter_code
_entity_poly.pdbx_strand_id
1 'polypeptide(L)'
;MGSFFASFVDWLIGSPGRFVVNLIEDNMLIFMVVVMIYATTILYAKWTLAYYLPKKMSQLAEMKTWELDELYAAWQTEKKALPWYILVPSRNEFWVKSARNAPESTKLLHFSQQKLKLSDKEKLQKIIEIQS
;
A
#
# COMPACT_ATOMS: atom_id res chain seq x y z
N MET A 1 -35.26 18.42 -12.61
CA MET A 1 -33.87 18.09 -13.03
C MET A 1 -33.47 16.62 -12.77
N GLY A 2 -34.17 15.84 -11.94
CA GLY A 2 -33.81 14.44 -11.68
C GLY A 2 -34.04 13.47 -12.85
N SER A 3 -35.10 13.66 -13.65
CA SER A 3 -35.46 12.71 -14.73
C SER A 3 -34.55 12.76 -15.95
N PHE A 4 -34.05 13.95 -16.32
CA PHE A 4 -33.13 14.10 -17.46
C PHE A 4 -31.76 13.49 -17.16
N PHE A 5 -31.25 13.68 -15.94
CA PHE A 5 -29.97 13.12 -15.52
C PHE A 5 -30.03 11.60 -15.42
N ALA A 6 -31.13 11.04 -14.88
CA ALA A 6 -31.37 9.60 -14.85
C ALA A 6 -31.44 9.00 -16.26
N SER A 7 -32.25 9.59 -17.16
CA SER A 7 -32.34 9.12 -18.56
C SER A 7 -31.02 9.27 -19.34
N PHE A 8 -30.23 10.31 -19.05
CA PHE A 8 -28.91 10.50 -19.68
C PHE A 8 -27.90 9.46 -19.18
N VAL A 9 -27.88 9.19 -17.88
CA VAL A 9 -27.05 8.14 -17.26
C VAL A 9 -27.45 6.77 -17.80
N ASP A 10 -28.74 6.46 -17.88
CA ASP A 10 -29.27 5.20 -18.44
C ASP A 10 -28.92 5.01 -19.92
N TRP A 11 -28.86 6.10 -20.68
CA TRP A 11 -28.43 6.08 -22.08
C TRP A 11 -26.92 5.89 -22.21
N LEU A 12 -26.12 6.57 -21.38
CA LEU A 12 -24.66 6.53 -21.41
C LEU A 12 -24.07 5.19 -20.94
N ILE A 13 -24.76 4.54 -20.00
CA ILE A 13 -24.36 3.27 -19.38
C ILE A 13 -24.72 2.06 -20.28
N GLY A 14 -25.72 2.21 -21.17
CA GLY A 14 -26.18 1.13 -22.04
C GLY A 14 -26.83 -0.04 -21.28
N SER A 15 -27.27 -1.09 -22.01
CA SER A 15 -27.89 -2.28 -21.39
C SER A 15 -26.93 -3.03 -20.43
N PRO A 16 -25.63 -3.22 -20.76
CA PRO A 16 -24.71 -3.92 -19.87
C PRO A 16 -24.42 -3.18 -18.57
N GLY A 17 -24.29 -1.85 -18.63
CA GLY A 17 -24.02 -1.09 -17.41
C GLY A 17 -25.27 -0.94 -16.53
N ARG A 18 -26.48 -0.92 -17.09
CA ARG A 18 -27.73 -0.92 -16.30
C ARG A 18 -27.88 -2.22 -15.52
N PHE A 19 -27.46 -3.34 -16.10
CA PHE A 19 -27.35 -4.60 -15.38
C PHE A 19 -26.38 -4.51 -14.20
N VAL A 20 -25.21 -3.89 -14.37
CA VAL A 20 -24.23 -3.72 -13.28
C VAL A 20 -24.77 -2.80 -12.18
N VAL A 21 -25.41 -1.69 -12.55
CA VAL A 21 -26.02 -0.77 -11.57
C VAL A 21 -27.11 -1.47 -10.78
N ASN A 22 -28.03 -2.16 -11.45
CA ASN A 22 -29.10 -2.91 -10.77
C ASN A 22 -28.52 -4.01 -9.87
N LEU A 23 -27.49 -4.74 -10.32
CA LEU A 23 -26.82 -5.75 -9.50
C LEU A 23 -26.21 -5.13 -8.22
N ILE A 24 -25.66 -3.92 -8.32
CA ILE A 24 -25.11 -3.18 -7.17
C ILE A 24 -26.23 -2.70 -6.25
N GLU A 25 -27.31 -2.15 -6.80
CA GLU A 25 -28.46 -1.67 -6.03
C GLU A 25 -29.14 -2.83 -5.28
N ASP A 26 -29.38 -3.95 -5.95
CA ASP A 26 -30.00 -5.15 -5.38
C ASP A 26 -29.14 -5.79 -4.27
N ASN A 27 -27.82 -5.59 -4.32
CA ASN A 27 -26.86 -6.19 -3.38
C ASN A 27 -26.05 -5.12 -2.62
N MET A 28 -26.63 -3.94 -2.39
CA MET A 28 -25.92 -2.76 -1.90
C MET A 28 -25.06 -3.03 -0.66
N LEU A 29 -25.59 -3.79 0.32
CA LEU A 29 -24.87 -4.13 1.54
C LEU A 29 -23.59 -4.95 1.27
N ILE A 30 -23.65 -5.91 0.34
CA ILE A 30 -22.50 -6.74 -0.03
C ILE A 30 -21.42 -5.85 -0.66
N PHE A 31 -21.80 -4.98 -1.59
CA PHE A 31 -20.86 -4.06 -2.23
C PHE A 31 -20.26 -3.05 -1.23
N MET A 32 -21.05 -2.52 -0.29
CA MET A 32 -20.53 -1.65 0.77
C MET A 32 -19.50 -2.38 1.65
N VAL A 33 -19.77 -3.62 2.04
CA VAL A 33 -18.83 -4.42 2.83
C VAL A 33 -17.54 -4.69 2.04
N VAL A 34 -17.63 -5.06 0.76
CA VAL A 34 -16.46 -5.28 -0.09
C VAL A 34 -15.63 -4.01 -0.24
N VAL A 35 -16.26 -2.87 -0.48
CA VAL A 35 -15.59 -1.56 -0.60
C VAL A 35 -14.93 -1.17 0.73
N MET A 36 -15.60 -1.40 1.86
CA MET A 36 -15.04 -1.14 3.19
C MET A 36 -13.81 -2.00 3.45
N ILE A 37 -13.89 -3.31 3.21
CA ILE A 37 -12.74 -4.23 3.34
C ILE A 37 -11.58 -3.78 2.46
N TYR A 38 -11.87 -3.41 1.21
CA TYR A 38 -10.85 -2.91 0.28
C TYR A 38 -10.20 -1.61 0.79
N ALA A 39 -10.99 -0.63 1.20
CA ALA A 39 -10.49 0.65 1.73
C ALA A 39 -9.63 0.44 2.99
N THR A 40 -10.10 -0.37 3.94
CA THR A 40 -9.34 -0.72 5.15
C THR A 40 -8.04 -1.42 4.81
N THR A 41 -8.03 -2.33 3.83
CA THR A 41 -6.83 -3.04 3.38
C THR A 41 -5.80 -2.09 2.79
N ILE A 42 -6.23 -1.13 1.97
CA ILE A 42 -5.34 -0.11 1.38
C ILE A 42 -4.77 0.81 2.48
N LEU A 43 -5.60 1.26 3.42
CA LEU A 43 -5.16 2.08 4.55
C LEU A 43 -4.14 1.34 5.43
N TYR A 44 -4.41 0.08 5.75
CA TYR A 44 -3.51 -0.79 6.49
C TYR A 44 -2.15 -0.94 5.79
N ALA A 45 -2.15 -1.15 4.47
CA ALA A 45 -0.91 -1.25 3.69
C ALA A 45 -0.12 0.07 3.72
N LYS A 46 -0.79 1.21 3.58
CA LYS A 46 -0.15 2.53 3.68
C LYS A 46 0.45 2.77 5.07
N TRP A 47 -0.27 2.43 6.13
CA TRP A 47 0.23 2.51 7.50
C TRP A 47 1.45 1.61 7.72
N THR A 48 1.42 0.39 7.21
CA THR A 48 2.52 -0.56 7.31
C THR A 48 3.79 -0.01 6.65
N LEU A 49 3.67 0.58 5.47
CA LEU A 49 4.79 1.15 4.75
C LEU A 49 5.33 2.42 5.44
N ALA A 50 4.45 3.25 6.00
CA ALA A 50 4.82 4.53 6.61
C ALA A 50 5.39 4.39 8.03
N TYR A 51 4.90 3.44 8.83
CA TYR A 51 5.22 3.35 10.26
C TYR A 51 5.83 2.01 10.66
N TYR A 52 5.22 0.89 10.25
CA TYR A 52 5.66 -0.44 10.70
C TYR A 52 7.05 -0.80 10.18
N LEU A 53 7.27 -0.70 8.86
CA LEU A 53 8.57 -1.06 8.26
C LEU A 53 9.71 -0.16 8.73
N PRO A 54 9.61 1.19 8.75
CA PRO A 54 10.68 2.04 9.25
C PRO A 54 11.01 1.80 10.73
N LYS A 55 9.98 1.55 11.56
CA LYS A 55 10.19 1.22 12.98
C LYS A 55 10.98 -0.08 13.14
N LYS A 56 10.62 -1.12 12.38
CA LYS A 56 11.34 -2.40 12.34
C LYS A 56 12.79 -2.25 11.84
N MET A 57 13.02 -1.44 10.81
CA MET A 57 14.38 -1.10 10.33
C MET A 57 15.21 -0.41 11.42
N SER A 58 14.61 0.56 12.12
CA SER A 58 15.30 1.31 13.18
C SER A 58 15.65 0.42 14.37
N GLN A 59 14.72 -0.44 14.80
CA GLN A 59 14.99 -1.45 15.85
C GLN A 59 16.13 -2.39 15.47
N LEU A 60 16.22 -2.79 14.20
CA LEU A 60 17.31 -3.62 13.71
C LEU A 60 18.65 -2.88 13.75
N ALA A 61 18.67 -1.60 13.37
CA ALA A 61 19.87 -0.77 13.41
C ALA A 61 20.35 -0.48 14.84
N GLU A 62 19.44 -0.36 15.81
CA GLU A 62 19.77 -0.12 17.22
C GLU A 62 20.38 -1.34 17.93
N MET A 63 20.12 -2.57 17.44
CA MET A 63 20.57 -3.80 18.11
C MET A 63 22.09 -3.97 18.11
N LYS A 64 22.77 -3.49 17.08
CA LYS A 64 24.23 -3.62 16.94
C LYS A 64 24.73 -2.61 15.90
N THR A 65 25.93 -2.07 16.14
CA THR A 65 26.64 -1.27 15.14
C THR A 65 27.07 -2.14 13.97
N TRP A 66 26.34 -2.00 12.86
CA TRP A 66 26.58 -2.73 11.62
C TRP A 66 27.10 -1.77 10.55
N GLU A 67 27.98 -2.27 9.68
CA GLU A 67 28.23 -1.58 8.41
C GLU A 67 26.96 -1.60 7.54
N LEU A 68 26.80 -0.59 6.67
CA LEU A 68 25.58 -0.39 5.89
C LEU A 68 25.20 -1.63 5.05
N ASP A 69 26.18 -2.35 4.51
CA ASP A 69 25.94 -3.54 3.69
C ASP A 69 25.51 -4.76 4.54
N GLU A 70 26.05 -4.92 5.75
CA GLU A 70 25.63 -5.95 6.71
C GLU A 70 24.20 -5.70 7.19
N LEU A 71 23.88 -4.44 7.52
CA LEU A 71 22.53 -4.01 7.91
C LEU A 71 21.51 -4.19 6.80
N TYR A 72 21.90 -3.91 5.57
CA TYR A 72 21.06 -4.16 4.42
C TYR A 72 20.78 -5.66 4.24
N ALA A 73 21.79 -6.52 4.32
CA ALA A 73 21.62 -7.97 4.18
C ALA A 73 20.73 -8.57 5.27
N ALA A 74 20.92 -8.14 6.51
CA ALA A 74 20.09 -8.54 7.64
C ALA A 74 18.64 -8.03 7.50
N TRP A 75 18.45 -6.79 7.05
CA TRP A 75 17.12 -6.25 6.76
C TRP A 75 16.38 -7.06 5.68
N GLN A 76 17.07 -7.45 4.60
CA GLN A 76 16.46 -8.29 3.57
C GLN A 76 16.05 -9.66 4.11
N THR A 77 16.80 -10.21 5.06
CA THR A 77 16.48 -11.48 5.72
C THR A 77 15.24 -11.35 6.60
N GLU A 78 15.20 -10.33 7.46
CA GLU A 78 14.03 -9.99 8.29
C GLU A 78 12.78 -9.71 7.44
N LYS A 79 12.91 -8.93 6.37
CA LYS A 79 11.82 -8.60 5.44
C LYS A 79 11.26 -9.86 4.77
N LYS A 80 12.11 -10.84 4.44
CA LYS A 80 11.68 -12.13 3.88
C LYS A 80 11.00 -13.02 4.92
N ALA A 81 11.34 -12.87 6.20
CA ALA A 81 10.72 -13.59 7.31
C ALA A 81 9.39 -12.99 7.76
N LEU A 82 9.01 -11.80 7.26
CA LEU A 82 7.74 -11.17 7.62
C LEU A 82 6.54 -12.06 7.23
N PRO A 83 5.51 -12.11 8.09
CA PRO A 83 4.28 -12.82 7.78
C PRO A 83 3.62 -12.32 6.50
N TRP A 84 2.93 -13.22 5.80
CA TRP A 84 2.29 -12.92 4.50
C TRP A 84 1.23 -11.81 4.59
N TYR A 85 0.59 -11.66 5.76
CA TYR A 85 -0.44 -10.64 6.02
C TYR A 85 0.12 -9.23 6.25
N ILE A 86 1.45 -9.05 6.32
CA ILE A 86 2.05 -7.72 6.31
C ILE A 86 2.02 -7.21 4.88
N LEU A 87 1.16 -6.22 4.63
CA LEU A 87 0.88 -5.72 3.29
C LEU A 87 1.55 -4.36 3.05
N VAL A 88 1.98 -4.15 1.81
CA VAL A 88 2.43 -2.84 1.33
C VAL A 88 1.71 -2.49 0.02
N PRO A 89 1.57 -1.20 -0.29
CA PRO A 89 1.01 -0.78 -1.56
C PRO A 89 1.88 -1.28 -2.72
N SER A 90 1.22 -1.68 -3.81
CA SER A 90 1.90 -2.01 -5.06
C SER A 90 2.38 -0.74 -5.76
N ARG A 91 3.04 -0.87 -6.92
CA ARG A 91 3.40 0.30 -7.76
C ARG A 91 2.15 1.07 -8.19
N ASN A 92 1.05 0.37 -8.42
CA ASN A 92 -0.26 0.96 -8.60
C ASN A 92 -0.94 0.99 -7.23
N GLU A 93 -1.09 2.17 -6.61
CA GLU A 93 -1.49 2.35 -5.20
C GLU A 93 -2.87 1.77 -4.84
N PHE A 94 -3.63 1.34 -5.85
CA PHE A 94 -4.91 0.66 -5.75
C PHE A 94 -4.81 -0.85 -5.50
N TRP A 95 -3.60 -1.40 -5.45
CA TRP A 95 -3.38 -2.81 -5.16
C TRP A 95 -2.42 -2.97 -3.99
N VAL A 96 -2.60 -4.05 -3.23
CA VAL A 96 -1.72 -4.44 -2.13
C VAL A 96 -0.94 -5.68 -2.50
N LYS A 97 0.26 -5.82 -1.95
CA LYS A 97 1.11 -7.00 -2.07
C LYS A 97 1.76 -7.29 -0.72
N SER A 98 2.17 -8.53 -0.50
CA SER A 98 2.93 -8.87 0.70
C SER A 98 4.27 -8.14 0.73
N ALA A 99 4.65 -7.60 1.90
CA ALA A 99 5.92 -6.93 2.13
C ALA A 99 7.12 -7.84 1.82
N ARG A 100 6.98 -9.15 2.07
CA ARG A 100 7.96 -10.18 1.76
C ARG A 100 8.35 -10.22 0.28
N ASN A 101 7.38 -9.95 -0.60
CA ASN A 101 7.54 -10.01 -2.06
C ASN A 101 7.66 -8.60 -2.69
N ALA A 102 7.76 -7.56 -1.86
CA ALA A 102 7.82 -6.20 -2.35
C ALA A 102 9.22 -5.88 -2.93
N PRO A 103 9.31 -5.45 -4.20
CA PRO A 103 10.58 -5.03 -4.80
C PRO A 103 11.22 -3.89 -4.00
N GLU A 104 12.56 -3.87 -4.01
CA GLU A 104 13.45 -2.99 -3.23
C GLU A 104 13.12 -1.49 -3.37
N SER A 105 12.55 -1.08 -4.51
CA SER A 105 12.01 0.25 -4.75
C SER A 105 10.48 0.21 -4.85
N THR A 106 9.80 0.23 -3.70
CA THR A 106 8.35 0.47 -3.70
C THR A 106 8.11 1.96 -3.93
N LYS A 107 8.14 2.37 -5.20
CA LYS A 107 7.71 3.70 -5.64
C LYS A 107 6.21 3.83 -5.38
N LEU A 108 5.85 4.59 -4.35
CA LEU A 108 4.50 5.16 -4.23
C LEU A 108 4.39 6.29 -5.26
N LEU A 109 3.34 6.28 -6.08
CA LEU A 109 3.18 7.24 -7.15
C LEU A 109 2.60 8.59 -6.68
N HIS A 110 1.97 8.68 -5.49
CA HIS A 110 1.16 9.86 -5.16
C HIS A 110 1.16 10.32 -3.69
N PHE A 111 2.16 9.98 -2.87
CA PHE A 111 2.37 10.66 -1.59
C PHE A 111 3.84 11.08 -1.41
N SER A 112 4.10 12.38 -1.57
CA SER A 112 5.40 13.06 -1.42
C SER A 112 6.48 12.71 -2.45
N GLN A 113 6.59 13.54 -3.49
CA GLN A 113 7.60 13.42 -4.55
C GLN A 113 9.07 13.53 -4.07
N GLN A 114 9.34 13.85 -2.80
CA GLN A 114 10.71 14.02 -2.28
C GLN A 114 11.10 13.12 -1.09
N LYS A 115 10.15 12.61 -0.29
CA LYS A 115 10.50 11.82 0.93
C LYS A 115 10.40 10.29 0.80
N LEU A 116 9.75 9.76 -0.24
CA LEU A 116 9.41 8.32 -0.31
C LEU A 116 10.02 7.53 -1.49
N LYS A 117 10.89 8.16 -2.29
CA LYS A 117 11.67 7.47 -3.34
C LYS A 117 12.99 6.87 -2.85
N LEU A 118 13.16 6.73 -1.54
CA LEU A 118 14.41 6.21 -0.99
C LEU A 118 14.44 4.69 -1.08
N SER A 119 15.50 4.14 -1.67
CA SER A 119 15.84 2.71 -1.60
C SER A 119 15.89 2.26 -0.14
N ASP A 120 15.62 0.98 0.12
CA ASP A 120 15.79 0.41 1.46
C ASP A 120 17.22 0.69 1.99
N LYS A 121 18.25 0.69 1.12
CA LYS A 121 19.63 1.06 1.49
C LYS A 121 19.77 2.53 1.88
N GLU A 122 19.12 3.45 1.15
CA GLU A 122 19.15 4.88 1.44
C GLU A 122 18.37 5.23 2.72
N LYS A 123 17.30 4.48 3.03
CA LYS A 123 16.58 4.62 4.30
C LYS A 123 17.45 4.19 5.48
N LEU A 124 18.16 3.07 5.35
CA LEU A 124 19.08 2.61 6.38
C LEU A 124 20.24 3.58 6.59
N GLN A 125 20.81 4.13 5.52
CA GLN A 125 21.85 5.16 5.62
C GLN A 125 21.36 6.38 6.43
N LYS A 126 20.14 6.88 6.15
CA LYS A 126 19.56 7.99 6.92
C LYS A 126 19.33 7.66 8.40
N ILE A 127 19.00 6.41 8.72
CA ILE A 127 18.83 5.97 10.11
C ILE A 127 20.19 6.02 10.82
N ILE A 128 21.26 5.55 10.18
CA ILE A 128 22.63 5.63 10.72
C ILE A 128 23.06 7.09 10.90
N GLU A 129 22.80 7.96 9.92
CA GLU A 129 23.12 9.40 9.98
C GLU A 129 22.39 10.14 11.13
N ILE A 130 21.20 9.69 11.53
CA ILE A 130 20.45 10.27 12.67
C ILE A 130 20.97 9.75 14.02
N GLN A 131 21.60 8.57 14.04
CA GLN A 131 22.12 7.94 15.27
C GLN A 131 23.58 8.32 15.58
N SER A 132 24.31 8.87 14.60
CA SER A 132 25.65 9.45 14.78
C SER A 132 25.61 10.84 15.39
#